data_AF-A0A9D8MHK3-F1
#
_entry.id   AF-A0A9D8MHK3-F1
#
_cell.length_a   1.000
_cell.length_b   1.000
_cell.length_c   1.000
_cell.angle_alpha   90.00
_cell.angle_beta   90.00
_cell.angle_gamma   90.00
#
_symmetry.space_group_name_H-M   'P 1'
#
loop_
_entity.id
_entity.type
_entity.pdbx_description
1 polymer ?
#
loop_
_entity_poly.entity_id
_entity_poly.type
_entity_poly.pdbx_seq_one_letter_code
_entity_poly.pdbx_strand_id
1 'polypeptide(L)'
;MTELRQLAVRMTAVLLCMRLVGFALFAAEPGGPADVIRSFSDLVDRAAESAEYLEAEHTARIRIEAEKIFPLLPSVSSKEAARMDREGEKAFLAEELRKEFPVSDTEIRHAMEKEAETLFPLYEKGEKVNVSYRFGKYHASGVYYGQKGEYLQIGRASVPIRDLPEEELRKFDPARNKEVRSAYILEKCRDYTEKKQSAARTLKVRWDSGRDDRRFKLGFFRFSQKWYTGGQLLEELIDRKNRELLQSVREKAEHLAQSGDFSGADQILQDFLTRHPALSSELEPVREKLRLSAGEDRCRAALKEAEAMSDPAQAQAFLEKFLAGNPDSPESAKIRSAIAALEIRAGEQKKCRETIESARKLEPEDACALLEHFMSEYAGYSGMDEVNTFYQARKKEGERKRCARILDLAERAGSEEEAVRILEQFLEDQPECDGIEAVREALRKRQARLEENGNGI
;
A
#
# COMPACT_ATOMS: atom_id res chain seq x y z
N MET A 1 -28.10 -1.82 38.28
CA MET A 1 -26.67 -2.07 38.61
C MET A 1 -25.74 -1.94 37.41
N THR A 2 -26.16 -2.29 36.19
CA THR A 2 -25.37 -2.19 34.95
C THR A 2 -25.14 -0.75 34.47
N GLU A 3 -26.14 0.13 34.58
CA GLU A 3 -25.98 1.53 34.14
C GLU A 3 -25.05 2.35 35.03
N LEU A 4 -25.09 2.13 36.35
CA LEU A 4 -24.16 2.77 37.30
C LEU A 4 -22.70 2.36 37.07
N ARG A 5 -22.45 1.12 36.63
CA ARG A 5 -21.11 0.67 36.25
C ARG A 5 -20.64 1.30 34.94
N GLN A 6 -21.51 1.46 33.95
CA GLN A 6 -21.18 2.18 32.72
C GLN A 6 -20.92 3.67 32.96
N LEU A 7 -21.68 4.31 33.86
CA LEU A 7 -21.47 5.70 34.26
C LEU A 7 -20.12 5.86 35.00
N ALA A 8 -19.79 4.94 35.90
CA ALA A 8 -18.51 4.92 36.61
C ALA A 8 -17.34 4.77 35.64
N VAL A 9 -17.40 3.85 34.67
CA VAL A 9 -16.34 3.67 33.66
C VAL A 9 -16.17 4.93 32.79
N ARG A 10 -17.28 5.58 32.39
CA ARG A 10 -17.23 6.84 31.62
C ARG A 10 -16.67 8.00 32.44
N MET A 11 -17.04 8.13 33.72
CA MET A 11 -16.49 9.16 34.61
C MET A 11 -15.01 8.94 34.89
N THR A 12 -14.56 7.70 35.07
CA THR A 12 -13.14 7.40 35.26
C THR A 12 -12.33 7.72 34.00
N ALA A 13 -12.86 7.44 32.80
CA ALA A 13 -12.23 7.83 31.54
C ALA A 13 -12.13 9.36 31.39
N VAL A 14 -13.19 10.10 31.72
CA VAL A 14 -13.19 11.58 31.69
C VAL A 14 -12.22 12.17 32.71
N LEU A 15 -12.17 11.63 33.93
CA LEU A 15 -11.22 12.06 34.97
C LEU A 15 -9.77 11.72 34.60
N LEU A 16 -9.52 10.60 33.92
CA LEU A 16 -8.20 10.27 33.39
C LEU A 16 -7.79 11.25 32.28
N CYS A 17 -8.70 11.60 31.37
CA CYS A 17 -8.49 12.62 30.36
C CYS A 17 -8.23 14.01 30.97
N MET A 18 -8.97 14.41 32.01
CA MET A 18 -8.73 15.68 32.70
C MET A 18 -7.40 15.69 33.49
N ARG A 19 -6.96 14.57 34.05
CA ARG A 19 -5.64 14.45 34.69
C ARG A 19 -4.49 14.50 33.68
N LEU A 20 -4.67 13.93 32.49
CA LEU A 20 -3.71 14.01 31.39
C LEU A 20 -3.61 15.43 30.81
N VAL A 21 -4.73 16.15 30.73
CA VAL A 21 -4.75 17.58 30.35
C VAL A 21 -4.12 18.46 31.44
N GLY A 22 -4.31 18.13 32.72
CA GLY A 22 -3.69 18.85 33.84
C GLY A 22 -2.18 18.69 33.95
N PHE A 23 -1.62 17.54 33.55
CA PHE A 23 -0.17 17.33 33.51
C PHE A 23 0.53 18.03 32.34
N ALA A 24 -0.20 18.32 31.26
CA ALA A 24 0.33 19.07 30.11
C ALA A 24 0.56 20.57 30.41
N LEU A 25 0.17 21.08 31.58
CA LEU A 25 0.31 22.48 31.98
C LEU A 25 1.61 22.81 32.76
N PHE A 26 2.47 21.82 33.05
CA PHE A 26 3.68 22.03 33.88
C PHE A 26 5.01 21.67 33.21
N ALA A 27 5.03 21.20 31.96
CA ALA A 27 6.25 21.09 31.17
C ALA A 27 6.45 22.41 30.40
N ALA A 28 7.69 22.93 30.38
CA ALA A 28 8.08 24.07 29.54
C ALA A 28 7.42 23.93 28.16
N GLU A 29 6.78 24.99 27.66
CA GLU A 29 6.00 24.94 26.41
C GLU A 29 6.80 24.17 25.37
N PRO A 30 6.39 22.93 25.02
CA PRO A 30 7.12 22.18 24.02
C PRO A 30 7.08 23.03 22.76
N GLY A 31 8.21 23.10 22.06
CA GLY A 31 8.25 23.63 20.71
C GLY A 31 7.14 22.99 19.87
N GLY A 32 6.84 23.58 18.71
CA GLY A 32 5.76 23.07 17.84
C GLY A 32 5.94 21.58 17.52
N PRO A 33 4.94 20.92 16.90
CA PRO A 33 4.99 19.48 16.60
C PRO A 33 6.29 19.04 15.88
N ALA A 34 6.87 19.92 15.06
CA ALA A 34 8.15 19.69 14.39
C ALA A 34 9.35 19.59 15.35
N ASP A 35 9.37 20.38 16.42
CA ASP A 35 10.46 20.40 17.40
C ASP A 35 10.46 19.13 18.26
N VAL A 36 9.26 18.61 18.59
CA VAL A 36 9.14 17.33 19.31
C VAL A 36 9.60 16.17 18.41
N ILE A 37 9.15 16.14 17.15
CA ILE A 37 9.60 15.11 16.18
C ILE A 37 11.13 15.15 16.02
N ARG A 38 11.71 16.36 15.90
CA ARG A 38 13.17 16.53 15.82
C ARG A 38 13.86 16.03 17.09
N SER A 39 13.36 16.40 18.27
CA SER A 39 13.93 15.98 19.55
C SER A 39 13.89 14.47 19.74
N PHE A 40 12.83 13.80 19.30
CA PHE A 40 12.75 12.34 19.26
C PHE A 40 13.75 11.74 18.28
N SER A 41 13.88 12.30 17.08
CA SER A 41 14.89 11.85 16.10
C SER A 41 16.30 11.98 16.67
N ASP A 42 16.67 13.15 17.20
CA ASP A 42 17.99 13.42 17.78
C ASP A 42 18.28 12.50 18.97
N LEU A 43 17.25 12.09 19.72
CA LEU A 43 17.39 11.12 20.81
C LEU A 43 17.70 9.73 20.28
N VAL A 44 16.98 9.28 19.25
CA VAL A 44 17.21 7.97 18.59
C VAL A 44 18.58 7.95 17.90
N ASP A 45 18.96 9.03 17.22
CA ASP A 45 20.24 9.16 16.53
C ASP A 45 21.42 9.12 17.51
N ARG A 46 21.36 9.87 18.63
CA ARG A 46 22.39 9.79 19.68
C ARG A 46 22.50 8.41 20.32
N ALA A 47 21.38 7.72 20.51
CA ALA A 47 21.42 6.35 21.00
C ALA A 47 22.11 5.42 19.99
N ALA A 48 21.85 5.60 18.70
CA ALA A 48 22.47 4.84 17.62
C ALA A 48 23.96 5.18 17.40
N GLU A 49 24.42 6.38 17.76
CA GLU A 49 25.87 6.68 17.75
C GLU A 49 26.65 5.82 18.75
N SER A 50 26.00 5.44 19.85
CA SER A 50 26.60 4.63 20.91
C SER A 50 26.37 3.12 20.75
N ALA A 51 25.59 2.70 19.75
CA ALA A 51 25.14 1.31 19.60
C ALA A 51 25.16 0.88 18.13
N GLU A 52 25.66 -0.34 17.85
CA GLU A 52 25.61 -0.92 16.50
C GLU A 52 24.18 -1.27 16.06
N TYR A 53 23.27 -1.49 17.02
CA TYR A 53 21.85 -1.75 16.81
C TYR A 53 21.03 -1.36 18.05
N LEU A 54 19.81 -0.82 17.88
CA LEU A 54 18.97 -0.41 19.00
C LEU A 54 18.14 -1.58 19.52
N GLU A 55 18.73 -2.31 20.47
CA GLU A 55 18.06 -3.40 21.18
C GLU A 55 17.02 -2.93 22.21
N ALA A 56 16.41 -3.89 22.91
CA ALA A 56 15.37 -3.65 23.93
C ALA A 56 15.84 -2.71 25.05
N GLU A 57 17.08 -2.84 25.52
CA GLU A 57 17.61 -1.97 26.58
C GLU A 57 17.77 -0.52 26.11
N HIS A 58 18.32 -0.32 24.90
CA HIS A 58 18.41 1.01 24.28
C HIS A 58 17.03 1.61 24.10
N THR A 59 16.09 0.83 23.58
CA THR A 59 14.69 1.24 23.37
C THR A 59 14.02 1.64 24.69
N ALA A 60 14.26 0.92 25.78
CA ALA A 60 13.74 1.27 27.10
C ALA A 60 14.32 2.61 27.61
N ARG A 61 15.63 2.83 27.45
CA ARG A 61 16.27 4.11 27.81
C ARG A 61 15.75 5.28 26.96
N ILE A 62 15.61 5.07 25.64
CA ILE A 62 15.03 6.05 24.72
C ILE A 62 13.61 6.41 25.15
N ARG A 63 12.77 5.43 25.53
CA ARG A 63 11.41 5.70 26.03
C ARG A 63 11.41 6.58 27.28
N ILE A 64 12.28 6.27 28.26
CA ILE A 64 12.39 7.06 29.50
C ILE A 64 12.79 8.50 29.20
N GLU A 65 13.75 8.72 28.30
CA GLU A 65 14.17 10.08 27.91
C GLU A 65 13.10 10.79 27.05
N ALA A 66 12.41 10.07 26.18
CA ALA A 66 11.34 10.61 25.35
C ALA A 66 10.15 11.08 26.19
N GLU A 67 9.81 10.39 27.28
CA GLU A 67 8.77 10.82 28.23
C GLU A 67 9.07 12.18 28.89
N LYS A 68 10.35 12.56 29.02
CA LYS A 68 10.75 13.87 29.53
C LYS A 68 10.52 14.99 28.50
N ILE A 69 10.54 14.66 27.22
CA ILE A 69 10.29 15.59 26.11
C ILE A 69 8.78 15.75 25.88
N PHE A 70 8.05 14.64 25.80
CA PHE A 70 6.62 14.63 25.56
C PHE A 70 5.96 13.38 26.17
N PRO A 71 4.76 13.49 26.79
CA PRO A 71 4.06 12.35 27.36
C PRO A 71 3.79 11.25 26.31
N LEU A 72 4.34 10.06 26.53
CA LEU A 72 4.05 8.90 25.70
C LEU A 72 2.68 8.34 26.09
N LEU A 73 1.62 8.89 25.50
CA LEU A 73 0.27 8.36 25.69
C LEU A 73 0.24 6.87 25.30
N PRO A 74 -0.52 6.03 26.02
CA PRO A 74 -0.77 4.65 25.60
C PRO A 74 -1.32 4.66 24.19
N SER A 75 -1.13 3.56 23.45
CA SER A 75 -1.53 3.42 22.05
C SER A 75 -3.05 3.57 21.88
N VAL A 76 -3.55 4.81 21.91
CA VAL A 76 -4.90 5.14 21.48
C VAL A 76 -4.92 4.82 19.99
N SER A 77 -5.85 3.98 19.59
CA SER A 77 -5.91 3.58 18.19
C SER A 77 -6.16 4.81 17.31
N SER A 78 -5.57 4.86 16.12
CA SER A 78 -5.83 5.92 15.13
C SER A 78 -7.35 6.12 14.89
N LYS A 79 -8.14 5.07 15.05
CA LYS A 79 -9.62 5.11 14.98
C LYS A 79 -10.26 5.91 16.10
N GLU A 80 -9.79 5.78 17.33
CA GLU A 80 -10.31 6.53 18.48
C GLU A 80 -9.94 8.01 18.39
N ALA A 81 -8.72 8.33 17.96
CA ALA A 81 -8.28 9.69 17.67
C ALA A 81 -9.20 10.37 16.64
N ALA A 82 -9.49 9.66 15.55
CA ALA A 82 -10.41 10.14 14.51
C ALA A 82 -11.85 10.29 15.03
N ARG A 83 -12.29 9.46 15.98
CA ARG A 83 -13.61 9.59 16.62
C ARG A 83 -13.68 10.88 17.45
N MET A 84 -12.67 11.12 18.30
CA MET A 84 -12.61 12.32 19.15
C MET A 84 -12.57 13.60 18.31
N ASP A 85 -11.81 13.62 17.22
CA ASP A 85 -11.74 14.77 16.31
C ASP A 85 -13.10 15.06 15.64
N ARG A 86 -13.83 14.01 15.22
CA ARG A 86 -15.19 14.14 14.65
C ARG A 86 -16.22 14.61 15.68
N GLU A 87 -16.13 14.13 16.92
CA GLU A 87 -17.01 14.58 18.00
C GLU A 87 -16.75 16.05 18.34
N GLY A 88 -15.48 16.45 18.38
CA GLY A 88 -15.07 17.86 18.51
C GLY A 88 -15.57 18.74 17.37
N GLU A 89 -15.46 18.27 16.12
CA GLU A 89 -15.96 18.99 14.92
C GLU A 89 -17.45 19.26 15.06
N LYS A 90 -18.23 18.22 15.40
CA LYS A 90 -19.68 18.35 15.56
C LYS A 90 -20.06 19.33 16.66
N ALA A 91 -19.38 19.28 17.81
CA ALA A 91 -19.64 20.17 18.93
C ALA A 91 -19.32 21.63 18.58
N PHE A 92 -18.16 21.88 17.97
CA PHE A 92 -17.75 23.22 17.54
C PHE A 92 -18.71 23.81 16.50
N LEU A 93 -19.03 23.05 15.44
CA LEU A 93 -19.94 23.49 14.40
C LEU A 93 -21.33 23.78 14.98
N ALA A 94 -21.84 22.92 15.87
CA ALA A 94 -23.15 23.12 16.50
C ALA A 94 -23.17 24.38 17.37
N GLU A 95 -22.11 24.65 18.13
CA GLU A 95 -22.01 25.84 18.99
C GLU A 95 -21.95 27.14 18.16
N GLU A 96 -21.06 27.22 17.19
CA GLU A 96 -20.87 28.41 16.37
C GLU A 96 -22.07 28.67 15.45
N LEU A 97 -22.63 27.63 14.82
CA LEU A 97 -23.85 27.78 14.03
C LEU A 97 -25.05 28.23 14.87
N ARG A 98 -25.14 27.82 16.13
CA ARG A 98 -26.21 28.28 17.02
C ARG A 98 -26.08 29.75 17.38
N LYS A 99 -24.85 30.31 17.39
CA LYS A 99 -24.62 31.76 17.59
C LYS A 99 -25.08 32.58 16.39
N GLU A 100 -24.76 32.13 15.17
CA GLU A 100 -25.14 32.83 13.94
C GLU A 100 -26.60 32.59 13.49
N PHE A 101 -27.12 31.38 13.75
CA PHE A 101 -28.44 30.90 13.35
C PHE A 101 -29.19 30.34 14.58
N PRO A 102 -29.61 31.22 15.50
CA PRO A 102 -30.21 30.78 16.77
C PRO A 102 -31.60 30.17 16.60
N VAL A 103 -32.27 30.47 15.49
CA VAL A 103 -33.64 30.07 15.20
C VAL A 103 -33.65 28.71 14.49
N SER A 104 -34.50 27.81 14.94
CA SER A 104 -34.70 26.51 14.29
C SER A 104 -35.38 26.66 12.93
N ASP A 105 -35.20 25.65 12.07
CA ASP A 105 -35.82 25.66 10.73
C ASP A 105 -37.37 25.71 10.82
N THR A 106 -37.94 25.14 11.89
CA THR A 106 -39.38 25.19 12.20
C THR A 106 -39.84 26.58 12.63
N GLU A 107 -39.07 27.28 13.45
CA GLU A 107 -39.41 28.63 13.91
C GLU A 107 -39.27 29.65 12.77
N ILE A 108 -38.27 29.50 11.90
CA ILE A 108 -38.15 30.32 10.67
C ILE A 108 -39.36 30.09 9.78
N ARG A 109 -39.75 28.84 9.55
CA ARG A 109 -40.94 28.55 8.73
C ARG A 109 -42.18 29.23 9.28
N HIS A 110 -42.43 29.15 10.58
CA HIS A 110 -43.57 29.81 11.21
C HIS A 110 -43.47 31.34 11.15
N ALA A 111 -42.27 31.92 11.27
CA ALA A 111 -42.05 33.35 11.07
C ALA A 111 -42.37 33.77 9.62
N MET A 112 -41.93 32.98 8.64
CA MET A 112 -42.20 33.23 7.21
C MET A 112 -43.68 33.00 6.87
N GLU A 113 -44.37 32.08 7.53
CA GLU A 113 -45.83 31.90 7.40
C GLU A 113 -46.58 33.17 7.83
N LYS A 114 -46.22 33.75 8.98
CA LYS A 114 -46.79 35.02 9.45
C LYS A 114 -46.48 36.19 8.50
N GLU A 115 -45.26 36.24 7.96
CA GLU A 115 -44.87 37.26 6.98
C GLU A 115 -45.61 37.07 5.64
N ALA A 116 -45.82 35.83 5.20
CA ALA A 116 -46.59 35.53 4.00
C ALA A 116 -48.09 35.89 4.16
N GLU A 117 -48.64 35.72 5.36
CA GLU A 117 -50.02 36.14 5.68
C GLU A 117 -50.20 37.65 5.56
N THR A 118 -49.20 38.45 5.97
CA THR A 118 -49.25 39.91 5.88
C THR A 118 -48.97 40.43 4.47
N LEU A 119 -48.03 39.82 3.74
CA LEU A 119 -47.67 40.22 2.38
C LEU A 119 -48.69 39.79 1.32
N PHE A 120 -49.34 38.65 1.50
CA PHE A 120 -50.29 38.08 0.55
C PHE A 120 -51.68 37.91 1.20
N PRO A 121 -52.37 38.99 1.59
CA PRO A 121 -53.67 38.89 2.26
C PRO A 121 -54.71 38.22 1.36
N LEU A 122 -55.57 37.42 1.97
CA LEU A 122 -56.72 36.80 1.32
C LEU A 122 -57.97 37.49 1.84
N TYR A 123 -58.73 38.13 0.95
CA TYR A 123 -59.94 38.85 1.34
C TYR A 123 -61.09 37.89 1.63
N GLU A 124 -61.73 38.08 2.78
CA GLU A 124 -62.87 37.30 3.21
C GLU A 124 -64.19 37.95 2.80
N LYS A 125 -65.24 37.13 2.70
CA LYS A 125 -66.58 37.64 2.41
C LYS A 125 -67.02 38.58 3.53
N GLY A 126 -67.47 39.77 3.18
CA GLY A 126 -67.88 40.82 4.13
C GLY A 126 -66.84 41.94 4.28
N GLU A 127 -65.61 41.76 3.80
CA GLU A 127 -64.58 42.79 3.88
C GLU A 127 -64.77 43.90 2.85
N LYS A 128 -64.38 45.13 3.21
CA LYS A 128 -64.35 46.25 2.27
C LYS A 128 -63.08 46.18 1.43
N VAL A 129 -63.24 46.01 0.13
CA VAL A 129 -62.14 45.90 -0.82
C VAL A 129 -62.23 46.99 -1.87
N ASN A 130 -61.08 47.38 -2.42
CA ASN A 130 -60.98 48.26 -3.57
C ASN A 130 -60.13 47.56 -4.62
N VAL A 131 -60.72 47.31 -5.78
CA VAL A 131 -60.11 46.51 -6.84
C VAL A 131 -60.07 47.30 -8.13
N SER A 132 -58.88 47.35 -8.71
CA SER A 132 -58.61 47.85 -10.04
C SER A 132 -58.79 46.72 -11.06
N TYR A 133 -59.57 46.94 -12.13
CA TYR A 133 -59.79 45.95 -13.18
C TYR A 133 -59.78 46.59 -14.58
N ARG A 134 -59.57 45.75 -15.61
CA ARG A 134 -59.17 46.14 -16.97
C ARG A 134 -57.92 47.02 -16.97
N PHE A 135 -56.84 46.49 -16.40
CA PHE A 135 -55.52 47.14 -16.39
C PHE A 135 -55.54 48.57 -15.81
N GLY A 136 -56.29 48.81 -14.74
CA GLY A 136 -56.33 50.15 -14.12
C GLY A 136 -57.40 51.10 -14.64
N LYS A 137 -58.20 50.71 -15.65
CA LYS A 137 -59.18 51.62 -16.25
C LYS A 137 -60.45 51.80 -15.41
N TYR A 138 -60.79 50.83 -14.57
CA TYR A 138 -61.98 50.88 -13.73
C TYR A 138 -61.67 50.46 -12.30
N HIS A 139 -62.40 51.02 -11.34
CA HIS A 139 -62.27 50.72 -9.92
C HIS A 139 -63.62 50.26 -9.36
N ALA A 140 -63.60 49.15 -8.62
CA ALA A 140 -64.74 48.67 -7.85
C ALA A 140 -64.38 48.74 -6.36
N SER A 141 -65.13 49.53 -5.60
CA SER A 141 -64.96 49.65 -4.15
C SER A 141 -66.27 49.26 -3.45
N GLY A 142 -66.17 48.41 -2.43
CA GLY A 142 -67.35 47.94 -1.70
C GLY A 142 -67.09 46.68 -0.90
N VAL A 143 -68.16 46.10 -0.36
CA VAL A 143 -68.10 44.84 0.40
C VAL A 143 -67.94 43.66 -0.56
N TYR A 144 -66.96 42.80 -0.32
CA TYR A 144 -66.77 41.56 -1.09
C TYR A 144 -67.82 40.51 -0.69
N TYR A 145 -68.63 40.06 -1.64
CA TYR A 145 -69.68 39.05 -1.39
C TYR A 145 -69.29 37.63 -1.83
N GLY A 146 -68.13 37.45 -2.44
CA GLY A 146 -67.66 36.17 -2.97
C GLY A 146 -67.60 36.11 -4.50
N GLN A 147 -67.05 35.01 -5.00
CA GLN A 147 -67.01 34.67 -6.41
C GLN A 147 -68.32 33.98 -6.86
N LYS A 148 -68.86 34.40 -8.00
CA LYS A 148 -70.02 33.80 -8.68
C LYS A 148 -69.65 33.49 -10.14
N GLY A 149 -69.24 32.24 -10.39
CA GLY A 149 -68.75 31.84 -11.71
C GLY A 149 -67.48 32.61 -12.10
N GLU A 150 -67.52 33.32 -13.22
CA GLU A 150 -66.41 34.13 -13.76
C GLU A 150 -66.32 35.55 -13.19
N TYR A 151 -67.12 35.90 -12.18
CA TYR A 151 -67.20 37.26 -11.64
C TYR A 151 -66.98 37.30 -10.13
N LEU A 152 -66.30 38.35 -9.66
CA LEU A 152 -66.25 38.76 -8.26
C LEU A 152 -67.36 39.77 -7.98
N GLN A 153 -68.14 39.56 -6.91
CA GLN A 153 -69.17 40.52 -6.50
C GLN A 153 -68.61 41.46 -5.43
N ILE A 154 -68.48 42.75 -5.76
CA ILE A 154 -67.96 43.80 -4.87
C ILE A 154 -68.99 44.94 -4.80
N GLY A 155 -69.66 45.08 -3.66
CA GLY A 155 -70.79 46.00 -3.53
C GLY A 155 -71.87 45.71 -4.58
N ARG A 156 -72.17 46.71 -5.41
CA ARG A 156 -73.11 46.57 -6.54
C ARG A 156 -72.41 46.15 -7.85
N ALA A 157 -71.08 46.15 -7.92
CA ALA A 157 -70.34 45.83 -9.12
C ALA A 157 -70.07 44.32 -9.24
N SER A 158 -70.21 43.79 -10.46
CA SER A 158 -69.72 42.46 -10.83
C SER A 158 -68.46 42.62 -11.68
N VAL A 159 -67.31 42.25 -11.12
CA VAL A 159 -66.00 42.39 -11.75
C VAL A 159 -65.62 41.08 -12.44
N PRO A 160 -65.40 41.02 -13.76
CA PRO A 160 -64.97 39.81 -14.44
C PRO A 160 -63.57 39.40 -13.99
N ILE A 161 -63.36 38.13 -13.65
CA ILE A 161 -62.07 37.60 -13.18
C ILE A 161 -60.98 37.77 -14.25
N ARG A 162 -61.31 37.56 -15.52
CA ARG A 162 -60.38 37.73 -16.65
C ARG A 162 -59.85 39.16 -16.82
N ASP A 163 -60.58 40.14 -16.27
CA ASP A 163 -60.22 41.55 -16.37
C ASP A 163 -59.32 41.97 -15.18
N LEU A 164 -59.05 41.08 -14.21
CA LEU A 164 -58.18 41.35 -13.07
C LEU A 164 -56.72 41.02 -13.39
N PRO A 165 -55.77 41.89 -12.99
CA PRO A 165 -54.37 41.51 -13.00
C PRO A 165 -54.14 40.37 -12.02
N GLU A 166 -53.14 39.53 -12.29
CA GLU A 166 -52.88 38.32 -11.52
C GLU A 166 -52.61 38.62 -10.04
N GLU A 167 -51.94 39.75 -9.76
CA GLU A 167 -51.65 40.27 -8.42
C GLU A 167 -52.90 40.55 -7.58
N GLU A 168 -53.96 41.11 -8.20
CA GLU A 168 -55.23 41.36 -7.52
C GLU A 168 -56.05 40.08 -7.38
N LEU A 169 -56.06 39.23 -8.42
CA LEU A 169 -56.80 37.98 -8.42
C LEU A 169 -56.34 37.03 -7.29
N ARG A 170 -55.03 37.00 -7.00
CA ARG A 170 -54.43 36.24 -5.89
C ARG A 170 -54.94 36.66 -4.51
N LYS A 171 -55.56 37.83 -4.36
CA LYS A 171 -56.16 38.27 -3.08
C LYS A 171 -57.57 37.73 -2.86
N PHE A 172 -58.20 37.17 -3.89
CA PHE A 172 -59.59 36.66 -3.83
C PHE A 172 -59.70 35.15 -4.07
N ASP A 173 -58.71 34.55 -4.73
CA ASP A 173 -58.65 33.12 -5.02
C ASP A 173 -57.80 32.39 -3.96
N PRO A 174 -58.41 31.56 -3.10
CA PRO A 174 -57.68 30.83 -2.06
C PRO A 174 -56.62 29.88 -2.59
N ALA A 175 -56.83 29.27 -3.77
CA ALA A 175 -55.88 28.31 -4.35
C ALA A 175 -54.61 29.05 -4.80
N ARG A 176 -54.76 30.12 -5.58
CA ARG A 176 -53.63 30.94 -6.04
C ARG A 176 -52.91 31.64 -4.89
N ASN A 177 -53.65 32.14 -3.89
CA ASN A 177 -53.05 32.75 -2.70
C ASN A 177 -52.16 31.74 -1.96
N LYS A 178 -52.66 30.51 -1.75
CA LYS A 178 -51.91 29.43 -1.11
C LYS A 178 -50.66 29.04 -1.91
N GLU A 179 -50.74 29.00 -3.24
CA GLU A 179 -49.58 28.74 -4.10
C GLU A 179 -48.50 29.81 -3.90
N VAL A 180 -48.87 31.10 -3.96
CA VAL A 180 -47.91 32.19 -3.81
C VAL A 180 -47.31 32.26 -2.41
N ARG A 181 -48.14 32.09 -1.37
CA ARG A 181 -47.66 32.01 0.02
C ARG A 181 -46.70 30.84 0.22
N SER A 182 -47.05 29.65 -0.28
CA SER A 182 -46.19 28.48 -0.13
C SER A 182 -44.88 28.63 -0.92
N ALA A 183 -44.91 29.20 -2.12
CA ALA A 183 -43.71 29.54 -2.88
C ALA A 183 -42.80 30.52 -2.13
N TYR A 184 -43.37 31.58 -1.55
CA TYR A 184 -42.62 32.56 -0.75
C TYR A 184 -41.97 31.92 0.48
N ILE A 185 -42.74 31.15 1.25
CA ILE A 185 -42.24 30.45 2.44
C ILE A 185 -41.11 29.49 2.05
N LEU A 186 -41.29 28.71 0.99
CA LEU A 186 -40.29 27.77 0.51
C LEU A 186 -39.01 28.48 0.06
N GLU A 187 -39.12 29.58 -0.69
CA GLU A 187 -37.98 30.37 -1.12
C GLU A 187 -37.19 30.92 0.07
N LYS A 188 -37.88 31.56 1.04
CA LYS A 188 -37.22 32.12 2.23
C LYS A 188 -36.62 31.06 3.13
N CYS A 189 -37.30 29.94 3.35
CA CYS A 189 -36.75 28.81 4.10
C CYS A 189 -35.53 28.21 3.38
N ARG A 190 -35.55 28.13 2.04
CA ARG A 190 -34.41 27.69 1.24
C ARG A 190 -33.23 28.65 1.41
N ASP A 191 -33.46 29.95 1.23
CA ASP A 191 -32.41 30.98 1.40
C ASP A 191 -31.78 30.92 2.79
N TYR A 192 -32.58 30.74 3.84
CA TYR A 192 -32.09 30.56 5.20
C TYR A 192 -31.22 29.30 5.34
N THR A 193 -31.70 28.18 4.81
CA THR A 193 -30.98 26.90 4.84
C THR A 193 -29.67 26.97 4.07
N GLU A 194 -29.66 27.61 2.89
CA GLU A 194 -28.47 27.81 2.08
C GLU A 194 -27.44 28.68 2.79
N LYS A 195 -27.86 29.78 3.43
CA LYS A 195 -26.98 30.63 4.25
C LYS A 195 -26.37 29.84 5.40
N LYS A 196 -27.19 29.07 6.13
CA LYS A 196 -26.75 28.20 7.23
C LYS A 196 -25.76 27.13 6.77
N GLN A 197 -26.00 26.51 5.61
CA GLN A 197 -25.08 25.54 5.02
C GLN A 197 -23.76 26.18 4.57
N SER A 198 -23.81 27.38 3.98
CA SER A 198 -22.61 28.13 3.59
C SER A 198 -21.75 28.51 4.79
N ALA A 199 -22.38 29.00 5.86
CA ALA A 199 -21.71 29.27 7.14
C ALA A 199 -21.08 28.00 7.72
N ALA A 200 -21.80 26.88 7.71
CA ALA A 200 -21.27 25.59 8.17
C ALA A 200 -20.03 25.15 7.39
N ARG A 201 -20.01 25.35 6.06
CA ARG A 201 -18.82 25.07 5.23
C ARG A 201 -17.65 25.97 5.60
N THR A 202 -17.90 27.25 5.81
CA THR A 202 -16.86 28.23 6.20
C THR A 202 -16.26 27.89 7.56
N LEU A 203 -17.12 27.58 8.55
CA LEU A 203 -16.69 27.14 9.88
C LEU A 203 -15.94 25.81 9.81
N LYS A 204 -16.34 24.90 8.93
CA LYS A 204 -15.61 23.65 8.71
C LYS A 204 -14.21 23.88 8.14
N VAL A 205 -14.05 24.78 7.17
CA VAL A 205 -12.71 25.15 6.65
C VAL A 205 -11.84 25.73 7.78
N ARG A 206 -12.42 26.59 8.63
CA ARG A 206 -11.74 27.16 9.80
C ARG A 206 -11.41 26.10 10.86
N TRP A 207 -12.28 25.11 11.05
CA TRP A 207 -11.97 23.95 11.87
C TRP A 207 -10.78 23.21 11.28
N ASP A 208 -10.87 22.83 10.01
CA ASP A 208 -9.85 22.04 9.32
C ASP A 208 -8.47 22.71 9.28
N SER A 209 -8.41 24.05 9.18
CA SER A 209 -7.13 24.77 9.22
C SER A 209 -6.38 24.65 10.56
N GLY A 210 -7.09 24.41 11.66
CA GLY A 210 -6.48 24.18 12.99
C GLY A 210 -6.41 22.71 13.40
N ARG A 211 -6.66 21.78 12.46
CA ARG A 211 -6.75 20.35 12.75
C ARG A 211 -5.45 19.79 13.33
N ASP A 212 -4.32 20.19 12.76
CA ASP A 212 -3.02 19.64 13.14
C ASP A 212 -2.63 20.08 14.56
N ASP A 213 -2.86 21.35 14.92
CA ASP A 213 -2.64 21.86 16.29
C ASP A 213 -3.54 21.19 17.33
N ARG A 214 -4.81 20.96 17.00
CA ARG A 214 -5.74 20.27 17.92
C ARG A 214 -5.35 18.82 18.13
N ARG A 215 -4.96 18.12 17.06
CA ARG A 215 -4.46 16.74 17.16
C ARG A 215 -3.15 16.67 17.94
N PHE A 216 -2.25 17.64 17.75
CA PHE A 216 -1.04 17.78 18.55
C PHE A 216 -1.35 17.98 20.04
N LYS A 217 -2.31 18.85 20.38
CA LYS A 217 -2.78 19.02 21.78
C LYS A 217 -3.41 17.76 22.36
N LEU A 218 -3.92 16.85 21.52
CA LEU A 218 -4.40 15.54 21.92
C LEU A 218 -3.29 14.47 21.98
N GLY A 219 -2.03 14.85 21.73
CA GLY A 219 -0.86 13.97 21.77
C GLY A 219 -0.58 13.20 20.48
N PHE A 220 -1.13 13.65 19.35
CA PHE A 220 -0.92 13.04 18.04
C PHE A 220 0.02 13.87 17.16
N PHE A 221 0.90 13.18 16.45
CA PHE A 221 1.89 13.74 15.56
C PHE A 221 1.63 13.29 14.13
N ARG A 222 1.81 14.20 13.18
CA ARG A 222 1.79 13.86 11.76
C ARG A 222 3.22 13.59 11.29
N PHE A 223 3.49 12.35 10.89
CA PHE A 223 4.78 11.92 10.37
C PHE A 223 4.55 11.07 9.12
N SER A 224 5.30 11.29 8.03
CA SER A 224 5.13 10.54 6.77
C SER A 224 3.67 10.40 6.30
N GLN A 225 2.89 11.49 6.40
CA GLN A 225 1.45 11.57 6.07
C GLN A 225 0.50 10.74 6.95
N LYS A 226 0.99 10.10 8.02
CA LYS A 226 0.17 9.33 8.97
C LYS A 226 0.17 10.00 10.34
N TRP A 227 -0.86 9.69 11.14
CA TRP A 227 -0.99 10.17 12.51
C TRP A 227 -0.53 9.11 13.48
N TYR A 228 0.38 9.49 14.37
CA TYR A 228 1.00 8.64 15.39
C TYR A 228 0.76 9.23 16.77
N THR A 229 0.59 8.40 17.81
CA THR A 229 0.83 8.87 19.18
C THR A 229 2.34 9.09 19.39
N GLY A 230 2.74 9.80 20.45
CA GLY A 230 4.16 9.96 20.79
C GLY A 230 4.91 8.62 20.88
N GLY A 231 4.29 7.61 21.53
CA GLY A 231 4.88 6.26 21.62
C GLY A 231 5.02 5.55 20.28
N GLN A 232 3.99 5.61 19.43
CA GLN A 232 4.04 5.00 18.09
C GLN A 232 5.04 5.71 17.17
N LEU A 233 5.14 7.03 17.26
CA LEU A 233 6.13 7.81 16.52
C LEU A 233 7.54 7.38 16.92
N LEU A 234 7.79 7.24 18.22
CA LEU A 234 9.08 6.82 18.73
C LEU A 234 9.45 5.40 18.26
N GLU A 235 8.51 4.46 18.31
CA GLU A 235 8.70 3.10 17.78
C GLU A 235 9.04 3.14 16.27
N GLU A 236 8.29 3.90 15.47
CA GLU A 236 8.59 4.04 14.04
C GLU A 236 9.97 4.65 13.77
N LEU A 237 10.41 5.63 14.56
CA LEU A 237 11.75 6.22 14.43
C LEU A 237 12.85 5.21 14.79
N ILE A 238 12.65 4.43 15.86
CA ILE A 238 13.57 3.35 16.25
C ILE A 238 13.66 2.29 15.16
N ASP A 239 12.51 1.81 14.65
CA ASP A 239 12.44 0.81 13.58
C ASP A 239 13.11 1.32 12.30
N ARG A 240 12.86 2.58 11.94
CA ARG A 240 13.55 3.22 10.81
C ARG A 240 15.06 3.23 11.02
N LYS A 241 15.54 3.64 12.20
CA LYS A 241 16.98 3.69 12.47
C LYS A 241 17.62 2.31 12.45
N ASN A 242 16.95 1.31 13.01
CA ASN A 242 17.40 -0.08 12.97
C ASN A 242 17.51 -0.62 11.53
N ARG A 243 16.56 -0.27 10.65
CA ARG A 243 16.66 -0.59 9.22
C ARG A 243 17.87 0.09 8.56
N GLU A 244 18.14 1.35 8.88
CA GLU A 244 19.31 2.07 8.36
C GLU A 244 20.63 1.43 8.83
N LEU A 245 20.74 1.08 10.10
CA LEU A 245 21.92 0.40 10.66
C LEU A 245 22.14 -0.97 10.01
N LEU A 246 21.06 -1.76 9.87
CA LEU A 246 21.10 -3.06 9.21
C LEU A 246 21.54 -2.95 7.74
N GLN A 247 21.02 -1.97 7.02
CA GLN A 247 21.39 -1.70 5.64
C GLN A 247 22.87 -1.32 5.51
N SER A 248 23.39 -0.49 6.41
CA SER A 248 24.82 -0.14 6.44
C SER A 248 25.72 -1.37 6.65
N VAL A 249 25.30 -2.33 7.48
CA VAL A 249 26.06 -3.60 7.65
C VAL A 249 26.05 -4.43 6.38
N ARG A 250 24.91 -4.53 5.69
CA ARG A 250 24.80 -5.21 4.40
C ARG A 250 25.69 -4.57 3.34
N GLU A 251 25.64 -3.25 3.21
CA GLU A 251 26.44 -2.50 2.24
C GLU A 251 27.94 -2.67 2.49
N LYS A 252 28.38 -2.68 3.75
CA LYS A 252 29.78 -2.98 4.09
C LYS A 252 30.19 -4.39 3.67
N ALA A 253 29.34 -5.39 3.94
CA ALA A 253 29.60 -6.77 3.54
C ALA A 253 29.63 -6.93 2.01
N GLU A 254 28.69 -6.31 1.30
CA GLU A 254 28.64 -6.30 -0.17
C GLU A 254 29.84 -5.59 -0.78
N HIS A 255 30.26 -4.45 -0.23
CA HIS A 255 31.46 -3.75 -0.70
C HIS A 255 32.72 -4.60 -0.52
N LEU A 256 32.87 -5.29 0.62
CA LEU A 256 33.96 -6.24 0.84
C LEU A 256 33.91 -7.38 -0.18
N ALA A 257 32.74 -7.95 -0.41
CA ALA A 257 32.55 -9.00 -1.42
C ALA A 257 32.90 -8.52 -2.83
N GLN A 258 32.50 -7.30 -3.23
CA GLN A 258 32.87 -6.70 -4.51
C GLN A 258 34.38 -6.48 -4.65
N SER A 259 35.08 -6.23 -3.55
CA SER A 259 36.54 -6.14 -3.52
C SER A 259 37.25 -7.50 -3.52
N GLY A 260 36.50 -8.60 -3.51
CA GLY A 260 37.00 -9.98 -3.47
C GLY A 260 37.26 -10.51 -2.06
N ASP A 261 37.05 -9.72 -1.00
CA ASP A 261 37.20 -10.14 0.39
C ASP A 261 35.90 -10.74 0.94
N PHE A 262 35.54 -11.91 0.42
CA PHE A 262 34.36 -12.64 0.88
C PHE A 262 34.49 -13.17 2.32
N SER A 263 35.73 -13.40 2.79
CA SER A 263 35.95 -13.85 4.17
C SER A 263 35.68 -12.71 5.16
N GLY A 264 36.14 -11.49 4.84
CA GLY A 264 35.81 -10.30 5.61
C GLY A 264 34.31 -9.99 5.59
N ALA A 265 33.65 -10.16 4.44
CA ALA A 265 32.20 -10.01 4.31
C ALA A 265 31.42 -11.00 5.21
N ASP A 266 31.78 -12.30 5.20
CA ASP A 266 31.15 -13.33 6.05
C ASP A 266 31.40 -13.05 7.53
N GLN A 267 32.62 -12.63 7.89
CA GLN A 267 33.01 -12.35 9.28
C GLN A 267 32.20 -11.17 9.84
N ILE A 268 32.04 -10.08 9.09
CA ILE A 268 31.23 -8.93 9.54
C ILE A 268 29.77 -9.35 9.80
N LEU A 269 29.18 -10.13 8.90
CA LEU A 269 27.80 -10.60 9.07
C LEU A 269 27.68 -11.58 10.25
N GLN A 270 28.65 -12.47 10.43
CA GLN A 270 28.69 -13.41 11.57
C GLN A 270 28.85 -12.68 12.90
N ASP A 271 29.77 -11.72 12.98
CA ASP A 271 30.02 -10.95 14.21
C ASP A 271 28.77 -10.16 14.60
N PHE A 272 28.09 -9.56 13.61
CA PHE A 272 26.84 -8.84 13.81
C PHE A 272 25.70 -9.76 14.25
N LEU A 273 25.55 -10.93 13.61
CA LEU A 273 24.54 -11.94 13.99
C LEU A 273 24.79 -12.55 15.37
N THR A 274 26.06 -12.69 15.76
CA THR A 274 26.43 -13.20 17.09
C THR A 274 25.99 -12.24 18.19
N ARG A 275 26.08 -10.93 17.93
CA ARG A 275 25.62 -9.87 18.85
C ARG A 275 24.11 -9.69 18.79
N HIS A 276 23.50 -9.91 17.62
CA HIS A 276 22.08 -9.67 17.35
C HIS A 276 21.37 -10.91 16.75
N PRO A 277 21.20 -11.99 17.54
CA PRO A 277 20.68 -13.27 17.03
C PRO A 277 19.23 -13.19 16.51
N ALA A 278 18.45 -12.20 16.98
CA ALA A 278 17.08 -11.97 16.52
C ALA A 278 16.99 -11.59 15.03
N LEU A 279 18.09 -11.16 14.41
CA LEU A 279 18.16 -10.73 13.01
C LEU A 279 18.56 -11.85 12.03
N SER A 280 18.68 -13.09 12.52
CA SER A 280 19.09 -14.26 11.73
C SER A 280 18.22 -14.46 10.49
N SER A 281 16.90 -14.31 10.60
CA SER A 281 15.98 -14.46 9.46
C SER A 281 16.22 -13.45 8.33
N GLU A 282 16.83 -12.31 8.63
CA GLU A 282 17.07 -11.23 7.67
C GLU A 282 18.48 -11.25 7.05
N LEU A 283 19.48 -11.76 7.77
CA LEU A 283 20.89 -11.71 7.32
C LEU A 283 21.46 -13.05 6.90
N GLU A 284 20.97 -14.19 7.40
CA GLU A 284 21.44 -15.51 6.94
C GLU A 284 21.24 -15.73 5.43
N PRO A 285 20.12 -15.32 4.80
CA PRO A 285 19.97 -15.43 3.35
C PRO A 285 21.02 -14.62 2.56
N VAL A 286 21.45 -13.47 3.10
CA VAL A 286 22.47 -12.62 2.47
C VAL A 286 23.84 -13.28 2.61
N ARG A 287 24.12 -13.79 3.81
CA ARG A 287 25.37 -14.48 4.13
C ARG A 287 25.56 -15.74 3.30
N GLU A 288 24.51 -16.55 3.14
CA GLU A 288 24.57 -17.77 2.34
C GLU A 288 24.86 -17.47 0.85
N LYS A 289 24.24 -16.42 0.30
CA LYS A 289 24.54 -15.97 -1.06
C LYS A 289 26.00 -15.55 -1.23
N LEU A 290 26.55 -14.85 -0.24
CA LEU A 290 27.96 -14.45 -0.26
C LEU A 290 28.90 -15.65 -0.21
N ARG A 291 28.57 -16.69 0.58
CA ARG A 291 29.36 -17.93 0.65
C ARG A 291 29.37 -18.69 -0.67
N LEU A 292 28.21 -18.83 -1.31
CA LEU A 292 28.09 -19.45 -2.64
C LEU A 292 28.92 -18.66 -3.67
N SER A 293 28.77 -17.33 -3.70
CA SER A 293 29.53 -16.47 -4.62
C SER A 293 31.05 -16.56 -4.40
N ALA A 294 31.49 -16.64 -3.14
CA ALA A 294 32.89 -16.85 -2.79
C ALA A 294 33.43 -18.21 -3.27
N GLY A 295 32.60 -19.25 -3.20
CA GLY A 295 32.91 -20.58 -3.73
C GLY A 295 33.10 -20.56 -5.24
N GLU A 296 32.20 -19.89 -5.96
CA GLU A 296 32.27 -19.74 -7.42
C GLU A 296 33.53 -19.01 -7.88
N ASP A 297 33.86 -17.88 -7.25
CA ASP A 297 35.03 -17.09 -7.62
C ASP A 297 36.34 -17.83 -7.33
N ARG A 298 36.42 -18.55 -6.20
CA ARG A 298 37.58 -19.42 -5.89
C ARG A 298 37.74 -20.51 -6.93
N CYS A 299 36.65 -21.15 -7.33
CA CYS A 299 36.70 -22.19 -8.36
C CYS A 299 37.12 -21.62 -9.72
N ARG A 300 36.59 -20.44 -10.10
CA ARG A 300 36.97 -19.77 -11.35
C ARG A 300 38.44 -19.35 -11.35
N ALA A 301 38.97 -18.86 -10.22
CA ALA A 301 40.38 -18.55 -10.06
C ALA A 301 41.27 -19.79 -10.17
N ALA A 302 40.89 -20.88 -9.51
CA ALA A 302 41.62 -22.15 -9.57
C ALA A 302 41.65 -22.73 -11.00
N LEU A 303 40.54 -22.66 -11.74
CA LEU A 303 40.50 -23.07 -13.15
C LEU A 303 41.45 -22.23 -14.00
N LYS A 304 41.42 -20.90 -13.84
CA LYS A 304 42.31 -19.99 -14.58
C LYS A 304 43.79 -20.22 -14.25
N GLU A 305 44.11 -20.52 -13.00
CA GLU A 305 45.48 -20.85 -12.58
C GLU A 305 45.93 -22.16 -13.21
N ALA A 306 45.07 -23.19 -13.22
CA ALA A 306 45.34 -24.46 -13.87
C ALA A 306 45.52 -24.32 -15.39
N GLU A 307 44.73 -23.47 -16.06
CA GLU A 307 44.88 -23.14 -17.49
C GLU A 307 46.19 -22.42 -17.80
N ALA A 308 46.73 -21.63 -16.87
CA ALA A 308 48.00 -20.94 -17.01
C ALA A 308 49.21 -21.88 -16.84
N MET A 309 49.02 -23.08 -16.28
CA MET A 309 50.09 -24.07 -16.13
C MET A 309 50.43 -24.71 -17.47
N SER A 310 51.72 -24.73 -17.83
CA SER A 310 52.18 -25.31 -19.09
C SER A 310 52.19 -26.85 -19.10
N ASP A 311 52.18 -27.47 -17.92
CA ASP A 311 52.21 -28.93 -17.76
C ASP A 311 50.82 -29.45 -17.30
N PRO A 312 50.12 -30.25 -18.12
CA PRO A 312 48.79 -30.77 -17.79
C PRO A 312 48.79 -31.66 -16.54
N ALA A 313 49.89 -32.34 -16.22
CA ALA A 313 49.99 -33.16 -15.01
C ALA A 313 50.06 -32.30 -13.74
N GLN A 314 50.72 -31.14 -13.81
CA GLN A 314 50.76 -30.17 -12.71
C GLN A 314 49.40 -29.49 -12.52
N ALA A 315 48.73 -29.13 -13.62
CA ALA A 315 47.37 -28.59 -13.59
C ALA A 315 46.39 -29.56 -12.94
N GLN A 316 46.45 -30.86 -13.31
CA GLN A 316 45.63 -31.90 -12.71
C GLN A 316 45.90 -32.05 -11.22
N ALA A 317 47.16 -32.21 -10.81
CA ALA A 317 47.51 -32.36 -9.39
C ALA A 317 47.12 -31.14 -8.53
N PHE A 318 47.19 -29.93 -9.11
CA PHE A 318 46.72 -28.70 -8.46
C PHE A 318 45.20 -28.72 -8.25
N LEU A 319 44.42 -29.04 -9.28
CA LEU A 319 42.96 -29.11 -9.20
C LEU A 319 42.48 -30.24 -8.27
N GLU A 320 43.15 -31.39 -8.25
CA GLU A 320 42.87 -32.50 -7.32
C GLU A 320 43.13 -32.07 -5.87
N LYS A 321 44.22 -31.35 -5.61
CA LYS A 321 44.53 -30.79 -4.30
C LYS A 321 43.50 -29.73 -3.88
N PHE A 322 43.03 -28.91 -4.82
CA PHE A 322 41.97 -27.93 -4.59
C PHE A 322 40.64 -28.62 -4.23
N LEU A 323 40.25 -29.67 -4.97
CA LEU A 323 39.07 -30.48 -4.69
C LEU A 323 39.12 -31.21 -3.35
N ALA A 324 40.29 -31.69 -2.94
CA ALA A 324 40.45 -32.36 -1.65
C ALA A 324 40.07 -31.45 -0.47
N GLY A 325 40.19 -30.13 -0.63
CA GLY A 325 39.75 -29.14 0.36
C GLY A 325 38.24 -28.88 0.36
N ASN A 326 37.55 -29.12 -0.76
CA ASN A 326 36.10 -28.87 -0.92
C ASN A 326 35.48 -29.94 -1.85
N PRO A 327 35.23 -31.18 -1.38
CA PRO A 327 34.86 -32.29 -2.25
C PRO A 327 33.39 -32.26 -2.73
N ASP A 328 32.50 -31.66 -1.94
CA ASP A 328 31.04 -31.76 -2.11
C ASP A 328 30.36 -30.40 -2.42
N SER A 329 31.14 -29.36 -2.71
CA SER A 329 30.56 -28.07 -3.10
C SER A 329 29.94 -28.17 -4.51
N PRO A 330 28.83 -27.47 -4.80
CA PRO A 330 28.27 -27.41 -6.16
C PRO A 330 29.32 -27.06 -7.22
N GLU A 331 30.26 -26.19 -6.85
CA GLU A 331 31.34 -25.71 -7.70
C GLU A 331 32.45 -26.76 -7.92
N SER A 332 32.51 -27.81 -7.08
CA SER A 332 33.42 -28.96 -7.25
C SER A 332 33.11 -29.72 -8.54
N ALA A 333 31.88 -29.66 -9.06
CA ALA A 333 31.53 -30.29 -10.33
C ALA A 333 32.33 -29.69 -11.50
N LYS A 334 32.51 -28.36 -11.53
CA LYS A 334 33.28 -27.66 -12.58
C LYS A 334 34.77 -27.99 -12.51
N ILE A 335 35.33 -28.11 -11.30
CA ILE A 335 36.73 -28.52 -11.12
C ILE A 335 36.93 -29.98 -11.52
N ARG A 336 36.02 -30.89 -11.11
CA ARG A 336 36.03 -32.29 -11.55
C ARG A 336 35.92 -32.41 -13.08
N SER A 337 35.14 -31.52 -13.70
CA SER A 337 35.01 -31.44 -15.15
C SER A 337 36.33 -31.08 -15.83
N ALA A 338 37.05 -30.08 -15.29
CA ALA A 338 38.37 -29.70 -15.80
C ALA A 338 39.42 -30.81 -15.61
N ILE A 339 39.40 -31.52 -14.47
CA ILE A 339 40.25 -32.69 -14.24
C ILE A 339 39.96 -33.78 -15.26
N ALA A 340 38.70 -34.12 -15.47
CA ALA A 340 38.31 -35.12 -16.46
C ALA A 340 38.82 -34.76 -17.87
N ALA A 341 38.76 -33.49 -18.26
CA ALA A 341 39.29 -33.02 -19.54
C ALA A 341 40.83 -33.17 -19.65
N LEU A 342 41.57 -32.96 -18.55
CA LEU A 342 43.01 -33.18 -18.51
C LEU A 342 43.36 -34.67 -18.58
N GLU A 343 42.59 -35.51 -17.88
CA GLU A 343 42.74 -36.98 -17.92
C GLU A 343 42.47 -37.55 -19.31
N ILE A 344 41.49 -36.98 -20.04
CA ILE A 344 41.24 -37.31 -21.46
C ILE A 344 42.49 -37.03 -22.29
N ARG A 345 43.07 -35.83 -22.19
CA ARG A 345 44.29 -35.44 -22.94
C ARG A 345 45.51 -36.29 -22.59
N ALA A 346 45.59 -36.77 -21.35
CA ALA A 346 46.68 -37.61 -20.87
C ALA A 346 46.53 -39.09 -21.21
N GLY A 347 45.38 -39.52 -21.77
CA GLY A 347 45.13 -40.93 -22.07
C GLY A 347 44.73 -41.76 -20.84
N GLU A 348 44.42 -41.15 -19.70
CA GLU A 348 44.16 -41.81 -18.42
C GLU A 348 42.69 -42.27 -18.28
N GLN A 349 42.26 -43.16 -19.18
CA GLN A 349 40.88 -43.60 -19.35
C GLN A 349 40.16 -44.03 -18.07
N LYS A 350 40.83 -44.83 -17.22
CA LYS A 350 40.21 -45.37 -16.00
C LYS A 350 39.90 -44.28 -14.98
N LYS A 351 40.84 -43.34 -14.79
CA LYS A 351 40.66 -42.23 -13.83
C LYS A 351 39.61 -41.24 -14.34
N CYS A 352 39.63 -40.93 -15.64
CA CYS A 352 38.61 -40.10 -16.28
C CYS A 352 37.18 -40.59 -16.01
N ARG A 353 36.94 -41.91 -16.13
CA ARG A 353 35.64 -42.49 -15.81
C ARG A 353 35.24 -42.26 -14.35
N GLU A 354 36.15 -42.50 -13.41
CA GLU A 354 35.90 -42.30 -11.98
C GLU A 354 35.62 -40.82 -11.67
N THR A 355 36.35 -39.90 -12.29
CA THR A 355 36.16 -38.46 -12.16
C THR A 355 34.81 -38.01 -12.72
N ILE A 356 34.42 -38.46 -13.92
CA ILE A 356 33.12 -38.16 -14.53
C ILE A 356 31.97 -38.75 -13.68
N GLU A 357 32.10 -39.98 -13.18
CA GLU A 357 31.10 -40.59 -12.30
C GLU A 357 30.94 -39.85 -10.97
N SER A 358 32.02 -39.23 -10.49
CA SER A 358 32.00 -38.38 -9.29
C SER A 358 31.36 -37.01 -9.57
N ALA A 359 31.69 -36.36 -10.69
CA ALA A 359 31.09 -35.10 -11.13
C ALA A 359 29.57 -35.26 -11.35
N ARG A 360 29.16 -36.40 -11.91
CA ARG A 360 27.76 -36.80 -12.12
C ARG A 360 26.90 -36.72 -10.85
N LYS A 361 27.48 -37.00 -9.67
CA LYS A 361 26.72 -36.99 -8.41
C LYS A 361 26.39 -35.58 -7.93
N LEU A 362 27.15 -34.58 -8.39
CA LEU A 362 27.05 -33.19 -7.95
C LEU A 362 26.27 -32.34 -8.96
N GLU A 363 26.66 -32.34 -10.25
CA GLU A 363 25.93 -31.66 -11.32
C GLU A 363 25.78 -32.55 -12.58
N PRO A 364 24.57 -33.10 -12.84
CA PRO A 364 24.35 -34.01 -13.96
C PRO A 364 24.43 -33.38 -15.35
N GLU A 365 24.23 -32.07 -15.46
CA GLU A 365 24.18 -31.35 -16.75
C GLU A 365 25.59 -31.15 -17.34
N ASP A 366 26.54 -30.68 -16.53
CA ASP A 366 27.96 -30.52 -16.93
C ASP A 366 28.63 -31.87 -17.23
N ALA A 367 28.22 -32.94 -16.54
CA ALA A 367 28.69 -34.29 -16.80
C ALA A 367 28.33 -34.81 -18.20
N CYS A 368 27.25 -34.32 -18.83
CA CYS A 368 26.85 -34.77 -20.17
C CYS A 368 27.80 -34.26 -21.26
N ALA A 369 28.25 -33.01 -21.19
CA ALA A 369 29.22 -32.45 -22.15
C ALA A 369 30.58 -33.16 -22.06
N LEU A 370 31.02 -33.52 -20.85
CA LEU A 370 32.22 -34.34 -20.66
C LEU A 370 32.06 -35.75 -21.22
N LEU A 371 30.89 -36.35 -21.06
CA LEU A 371 30.59 -37.67 -21.62
C LEU A 371 30.61 -37.63 -23.15
N GLU A 372 30.11 -36.57 -23.79
CA GLU A 372 30.22 -36.38 -25.25
C GLU A 372 31.68 -36.32 -25.71
N HIS A 373 32.51 -35.53 -25.03
CA HIS A 373 33.93 -35.41 -25.36
C HIS A 373 34.72 -36.70 -25.07
N PHE A 374 34.38 -37.41 -23.99
CA PHE A 374 34.95 -38.72 -23.68
C PHE A 374 34.58 -39.75 -24.75
N MET A 375 33.32 -39.76 -25.19
CA MET A 375 32.86 -40.67 -26.23
C MET A 375 33.48 -40.39 -27.60
N SER A 376 33.72 -39.12 -27.94
CA SER A 376 34.33 -38.76 -29.23
C SER A 376 35.81 -39.13 -29.30
N GLU A 377 36.57 -38.97 -28.21
CA GLU A 377 37.99 -39.36 -28.17
C GLU A 377 38.22 -40.86 -28.00
N TYR A 378 37.33 -41.57 -27.30
CA TYR A 378 37.51 -43.00 -26.95
C TYR A 378 36.54 -43.94 -27.67
N ALA A 379 36.16 -43.63 -28.91
CA ALA A 379 35.19 -44.38 -29.72
C ALA A 379 35.49 -45.90 -29.93
N GLY A 380 36.67 -46.40 -29.54
CA GLY A 380 37.06 -47.81 -29.62
C GLY A 380 37.14 -48.56 -28.29
N TYR A 381 36.72 -47.97 -27.17
CA TYR A 381 36.84 -48.59 -25.84
C TYR A 381 35.75 -49.64 -25.56
N SER A 382 36.12 -50.79 -24.98
CA SER A 382 35.23 -51.95 -24.77
C SER A 382 34.09 -51.74 -23.76
N GLY A 383 33.99 -50.56 -23.14
CA GLY A 383 32.90 -50.14 -22.26
C GLY A 383 32.00 -49.05 -22.84
N MET A 384 32.15 -48.70 -24.12
CA MET A 384 31.42 -47.58 -24.75
C MET A 384 29.92 -47.79 -24.85
N ASP A 385 29.44 -49.03 -24.90
CA ASP A 385 28.01 -49.31 -24.95
C ASP A 385 27.29 -48.91 -23.65
N GLU A 386 27.93 -49.12 -22.49
CA GLU A 386 27.40 -48.69 -21.19
C GLU A 386 27.38 -47.16 -21.07
N VAL A 387 28.46 -46.51 -21.53
CA VAL A 387 28.62 -45.05 -21.51
C VAL A 387 27.62 -44.38 -22.46
N ASN A 388 27.46 -44.90 -23.68
CA ASN A 388 26.49 -44.41 -24.66
C ASN A 388 25.05 -44.64 -24.20
N THR A 389 24.72 -45.82 -23.64
CA THR A 389 23.38 -46.10 -23.10
C THR A 389 23.02 -45.10 -21.98
N PHE A 390 23.98 -44.82 -21.09
CA PHE A 390 23.82 -43.82 -20.03
C PHE A 390 23.68 -42.40 -20.59
N TYR A 391 24.53 -42.01 -21.54
CA TYR A 391 24.46 -40.71 -22.22
C TYR A 391 23.11 -40.49 -22.88
N GLN A 392 22.60 -41.47 -23.64
CA GLN A 392 21.29 -41.37 -24.29
C GLN A 392 20.14 -41.26 -23.28
N ALA A 393 20.20 -42.01 -22.17
CA ALA A 393 19.19 -41.91 -21.11
C ALA A 393 19.16 -40.52 -20.45
N ARG A 394 20.33 -39.89 -20.27
CA ARG A 394 20.43 -38.56 -19.65
C ARG A 394 20.19 -37.42 -20.61
N LYS A 395 20.61 -37.54 -21.87
CA LYS A 395 20.21 -36.63 -22.96
C LYS A 395 18.70 -36.49 -22.99
N LYS A 396 17.98 -37.63 -22.95
CA LYS A 396 16.52 -37.68 -22.82
C LYS A 396 15.97 -37.03 -21.56
N GLU A 397 16.60 -37.24 -20.40
CA GLU A 397 16.17 -36.57 -19.15
C GLU A 397 16.41 -35.06 -19.17
N GLY A 398 17.53 -34.61 -19.72
CA GLY A 398 17.86 -33.19 -19.90
C GLY A 398 16.89 -32.51 -20.86
N GLU A 399 16.56 -33.16 -21.97
CA GLU A 399 15.51 -32.73 -22.91
C GLU A 399 14.16 -32.59 -22.20
N ARG A 400 13.77 -33.56 -21.35
CA ARG A 400 12.53 -33.47 -20.55
C ARG A 400 12.54 -32.31 -19.56
N LYS A 401 13.66 -32.07 -18.87
CA LYS A 401 13.81 -30.94 -17.94
C LYS A 401 13.76 -29.59 -18.66
N ARG A 402 14.32 -29.49 -19.87
CA ARG A 402 14.20 -28.28 -20.70
C ARG A 402 12.76 -28.05 -21.13
N CYS A 403 12.05 -29.09 -21.58
CA CYS A 403 10.62 -29.00 -21.88
C CYS A 403 9.82 -28.53 -20.66
N ALA A 404 10.08 -29.10 -19.47
CA ALA A 404 9.41 -28.70 -18.24
C ALA A 404 9.68 -27.24 -17.84
N ARG A 405 10.93 -26.76 -17.97
CA ARG A 405 11.29 -25.36 -17.71
C ARG A 405 10.60 -24.40 -18.67
N ILE A 406 10.51 -24.73 -19.94
CA ILE A 406 9.80 -23.91 -20.92
C ILE A 406 8.29 -23.87 -20.67
N LEU A 407 7.71 -24.98 -20.23
CA LEU A 407 6.31 -25.00 -19.81
C LEU A 407 6.07 -24.09 -18.59
N ASP A 408 6.92 -24.15 -17.56
CA ASP A 408 6.83 -23.26 -16.38
C ASP A 408 7.06 -21.78 -16.75
N LEU A 409 7.98 -21.50 -17.68
CA LEU A 409 8.20 -20.14 -18.20
C LEU A 409 6.96 -19.61 -18.93
N ALA A 410 6.32 -20.45 -19.76
CA ALA A 410 5.08 -20.11 -20.45
C ALA A 410 3.88 -19.96 -19.49
N GLU A 411 3.87 -20.68 -18.36
CA GLU A 411 2.88 -20.51 -17.28
C GLU A 411 3.04 -19.17 -16.55
N ARG A 412 4.26 -18.67 -16.43
CA ARG A 412 4.57 -17.39 -15.77
C ARG A 412 4.55 -16.18 -16.70
N ALA A 413 4.32 -16.39 -17.99
CA ALA A 413 4.22 -15.31 -18.97
C ALA A 413 3.05 -14.37 -18.63
N GLY A 414 3.22 -13.08 -18.89
CA GLY A 414 2.24 -12.05 -18.51
C GLY A 414 0.98 -12.03 -19.38
N SER A 415 1.00 -12.74 -20.52
CA SER A 415 -0.10 -12.84 -21.48
C SER A 415 -0.10 -14.20 -22.19
N GLU A 416 -1.25 -14.60 -22.73
CA GLU A 416 -1.37 -15.84 -23.51
C GLU A 416 -0.62 -15.75 -24.84
N GLU A 417 -0.54 -14.57 -25.47
CA GLU A 417 0.25 -14.34 -26.69
C GLU A 417 1.75 -14.52 -26.44
N GLU A 418 2.26 -14.03 -25.31
CA GLU A 418 3.67 -14.20 -24.92
C GLU A 418 3.99 -15.67 -24.62
N ALA A 419 3.08 -16.38 -23.93
CA ALA A 419 3.22 -17.81 -23.69
C ALA A 419 3.26 -18.62 -25.00
N VAL A 420 2.38 -18.32 -25.96
CA VAL A 420 2.37 -18.95 -27.29
C VAL A 420 3.69 -18.71 -28.02
N ARG A 421 4.19 -17.47 -28.04
CA ARG A 421 5.46 -17.12 -28.68
C ARG A 421 6.65 -17.87 -28.08
N ILE A 422 6.71 -18.00 -26.76
CA ILE A 422 7.75 -18.76 -26.05
C ILE A 422 7.74 -20.22 -26.48
N LEU A 423 6.55 -20.83 -26.58
CA LEU A 423 6.39 -22.23 -26.97
C LEU A 423 6.70 -22.45 -28.46
N GLU A 424 6.24 -21.57 -29.35
CA GLU A 424 6.55 -21.63 -30.80
C GLU A 424 8.05 -21.52 -31.06
N GLN A 425 8.71 -20.53 -30.45
CA GLN A 425 10.16 -20.37 -30.57
C GLN A 425 10.91 -21.62 -30.11
N PHE A 426 10.50 -22.22 -28.99
CA PHE A 426 11.13 -23.46 -28.51
C PHE A 426 10.90 -24.65 -29.47
N LEU A 427 9.72 -24.78 -30.07
CA LEU A 427 9.44 -25.83 -31.05
C LEU A 427 10.21 -25.64 -32.37
N GLU A 428 10.45 -24.39 -32.79
CA GLU A 428 11.30 -24.07 -33.95
C GLU A 428 12.76 -24.43 -33.67
N ASP A 429 13.26 -24.08 -32.49
CA ASP A 429 14.65 -24.31 -32.10
C ASP A 429 14.94 -25.79 -31.79
N GLN A 430 13.94 -26.56 -31.34
CA GLN A 430 14.08 -27.97 -30.93
C GLN A 430 12.90 -28.81 -31.45
N PRO A 431 12.88 -29.16 -32.75
CA PRO A 431 11.74 -29.85 -33.36
C PRO A 431 11.56 -31.30 -32.85
N GLU A 432 12.63 -31.90 -32.33
CA GLU A 432 12.69 -33.29 -31.88
C GLU A 432 13.43 -33.37 -30.54
N CYS A 433 12.69 -33.47 -29.43
CA CYS A 433 13.27 -33.77 -28.12
C CYS A 433 12.31 -34.61 -27.26
N ASP A 434 12.86 -35.38 -26.31
CA ASP A 434 12.05 -36.17 -25.38
C ASP A 434 11.18 -35.25 -24.51
N GLY A 435 9.85 -35.31 -24.69
CA GLY A 435 8.88 -34.43 -24.02
C GLY A 435 8.28 -33.33 -24.90
N ILE A 436 8.69 -33.24 -26.18
CA ILE A 436 8.20 -32.23 -27.12
C ILE A 436 6.68 -32.27 -27.34
N GLU A 437 6.07 -33.46 -27.24
CA GLU A 437 4.61 -33.61 -27.37
C GLU A 437 3.82 -32.86 -26.29
N ALA A 438 4.36 -32.77 -25.06
CA ALA A 438 3.73 -32.00 -24.00
C ALA A 438 3.76 -30.49 -24.31
N VAL A 439 4.84 -30.01 -24.92
CA VAL A 439 4.99 -28.62 -25.40
C VAL A 439 4.01 -28.35 -26.55
N ARG A 440 3.92 -29.26 -27.52
CA ARG A 440 2.95 -29.18 -28.64
C ARG A 440 1.50 -29.17 -28.15
N GLU A 441 1.16 -30.00 -27.17
CA GLU A 441 -0.18 -30.03 -26.58
C GLU A 441 -0.49 -28.73 -25.82
N ALA A 442 0.46 -28.21 -25.04
CA ALA A 442 0.30 -26.95 -24.34
C ALA A 442 0.10 -25.77 -25.30
N LEU A 443 0.88 -25.73 -26.40
CA LEU A 443 0.73 -24.73 -27.45
C LEU A 443 -0.67 -24.78 -28.08
N ARG A 444 -1.14 -25.96 -28.49
CA ARG A 444 -2.49 -26.14 -29.07
C ARG A 444 -3.60 -25.65 -28.13
N LYS A 445 -3.50 -25.99 -26.83
CA LYS A 445 -4.48 -25.54 -25.82
C LYS A 445 -4.51 -24.03 -25.67
N ARG A 446 -3.35 -23.36 -25.70
CA ARG A 446 -3.26 -21.90 -25.56
C ARG A 446 -3.69 -21.17 -26.82
N GLN A 447 -3.33 -21.66 -28.00
CA GLN A 447 -3.85 -21.15 -29.28
C GLN A 447 -5.39 -21.21 -29.33
N ALA A 448 -6.00 -22.33 -28.89
CA ALA A 448 -7.46 -22.44 -28.80
C ALA A 448 -8.08 -21.39 -27.86
N ARG A 449 -7.46 -21.10 -26.70
CA ARG A 449 -7.94 -20.05 -25.78
C ARG A 449 -7.84 -18.65 -26.37
N LEU A 450 -6.78 -18.37 -27.14
CA LEU A 450 -6.64 -17.09 -27.85
C LEU A 450 -7.76 -16.90 -28.90
N GLU A 451 -8.10 -17.96 -29.64
CA GLU A 451 -9.21 -17.94 -30.61
C GLU A 451 -10.58 -17.76 -29.94
N GLU A 452 -10.80 -18.39 -28.78
CA GLU A 452 -12.03 -18.21 -27.98
C GLU A 452 -12.17 -16.79 -27.44
N ASN A 453 -11.08 -16.21 -26.95
CA ASN A 453 -11.07 -14.83 -26.43
C ASN A 453 -11.14 -13.77 -27.55
N GLY A 454 -10.62 -14.07 -28.73
CA GLY A 454 -10.65 -13.19 -29.90
C GLY A 454 -12.02 -13.13 -30.60
N ASN A 455 -12.82 -14.19 -30.53
CA ASN A 455 -14.17 -14.26 -31.11
C ASN A 455 -15.27 -13.72 -30.17
N GLY A 456 -14.91 -13.25 -28.97
CA GLY A 456 -15.81 -12.70 -27.96
C GLY A 456 -15.99 -11.18 -27.98
N ILE A 457 -15.50 -10.49 -29.01
CA ILE A 457 -15.60 -9.03 -29.20
C ILE A 457 -16.70 -8.68 -30.19
#